data_AF-Q39U77-F1
#
_entry.id   AF-Q39U77-F1
#
_cell.length_a   1.000
_cell.length_b   1.000
_cell.length_c   1.000
_cell.angle_alpha   90.00
_cell.angle_beta   90.00
_cell.angle_gamma   90.00
#
_symmetry.space_group_name_H-M   'P 1'
#
loop_
_entity.id
_entity.type
_entity.pdbx_description
1 polymer ?
#
loop_
_entity_poly.entity_id
_entity_poly.type
_entity_poly.pdbx_seq_one_letter_code
_entity_poly.pdbx_strand_id
1 'polypeptide(L)'
;MIRIILLLAGFLCEYTALQALFSQQQVWIRLILFIVSHLIAAVSLALLLRLSLPRQADTKKWGSLALFFSFAFFIPVLGCIGMLGALVYFRFLLRFDARPEFFSVPMTPFMQESGGPAPGMGEGGAWSRLRSESLPRPMRLKALLAAGSSNSRDASRLLHFATSDNDDEIRLLAFNLADQREKVISKTISQSLAELKNASDRDERLLHCRKLAFSYWELIFNDLAQKDLAEFYVLQSITYATQALDMDATDPNLLLLLGRLHLWREDLESAEKAINDAMNNGAHRDRVVPYLAELAFLRRDFVTMNSCFELNPLLRHKPGIGPVAQFWMG
;
A
#
# COMPACT_ATOMS: atom_id res chain seq x y z
N MET A 1 -7.96 7.70 -39.73
CA MET A 1 -9.03 7.55 -40.74
C MET A 1 -10.42 7.86 -40.17
N ILE A 2 -10.88 7.14 -39.14
CA ILE A 2 -12.22 7.30 -38.53
C ILE A 2 -12.59 8.75 -38.15
N ARG A 3 -11.66 9.51 -37.54
CA ARG A 3 -11.91 10.92 -37.16
C ARG A 3 -12.20 11.84 -38.35
N ILE A 4 -11.56 11.61 -39.50
CA ILE A 4 -11.78 12.43 -40.71
C ILE A 4 -13.14 12.09 -41.31
N ILE A 5 -13.52 10.81 -41.30
CA ILE A 5 -14.82 10.35 -41.77
C ILE A 5 -15.95 10.98 -40.94
N LEU A 6 -15.82 10.97 -39.61
CA LEU A 6 -16.81 11.58 -38.71
C LEU A 6 -16.93 13.10 -38.88
N LEU A 7 -15.80 13.79 -39.13
CA LEU A 7 -15.80 15.23 -39.43
C LEU A 7 -16.56 15.51 -40.73
N LEU A 8 -16.21 14.81 -41.81
CA LEU A 8 -16.85 15.00 -43.13
C LEU A 8 -18.34 14.63 -43.10
N ALA A 9 -18.69 13.52 -42.45
CA ALA A 9 -20.08 13.11 -42.26
C ALA A 9 -20.86 14.15 -41.44
N GLY A 10 -20.28 14.66 -40.35
CA GLY A 10 -20.90 15.70 -39.53
C GLY A 10 -21.23 16.96 -40.33
N PHE A 11 -20.27 17.49 -41.09
CA PHE A 11 -20.48 18.69 -41.92
C PHE A 11 -21.45 18.47 -43.07
N LEU A 12 -21.34 17.34 -43.77
CA LEU A 12 -22.21 17.05 -44.91
C LEU A 12 -23.65 16.90 -44.45
N CYS A 13 -23.89 16.20 -43.33
CA CYS A 13 -25.22 16.02 -42.76
C CYS A 13 -25.81 17.33 -42.20
N GLU A 14 -24.99 18.20 -41.60
CA GLU A 14 -25.45 19.52 -41.14
C GLU A 14 -25.82 20.42 -42.33
N TYR A 15 -25.01 20.39 -43.40
CA TYR A 15 -25.31 21.11 -44.64
C TYR A 15 -26.62 20.61 -45.29
N THR A 16 -26.83 19.29 -45.35
CA THR A 16 -28.09 18.73 -45.86
C THR A 16 -29.28 19.06 -44.97
N ALA A 17 -29.09 19.13 -43.64
CA ALA A 17 -30.14 19.57 -42.72
C ALA A 17 -30.57 21.01 -43.04
N LEU A 18 -29.62 21.93 -43.20
CA LEU A 18 -29.91 23.32 -43.56
C LEU A 18 -30.60 23.43 -44.93
N GLN A 19 -30.13 22.70 -45.93
CA GLN A 19 -30.76 22.66 -47.26
C GLN A 19 -32.19 22.11 -47.21
N ALA A 20 -32.46 21.11 -46.36
CA ALA A 20 -33.80 20.54 -46.20
C ALA A 20 -34.82 21.59 -45.74
N LEU A 21 -34.41 22.56 -44.92
CA LEU A 21 -35.27 23.64 -44.43
C LEU A 21 -35.74 24.58 -45.55
N PHE A 22 -34.89 24.80 -46.57
CA PHE A 22 -35.16 25.67 -47.72
C PHE A 22 -35.71 24.92 -48.95
N SER A 23 -35.85 23.59 -48.88
CA SER A 23 -36.41 22.78 -49.97
C SER A 23 -37.88 23.13 -50.25
N GLN A 24 -38.38 22.92 -51.47
CA GLN A 24 -39.79 23.20 -51.82
C GLN A 24 -40.79 22.12 -51.37
N GLN A 25 -40.38 21.19 -50.51
CA GLN A 25 -41.20 20.04 -50.08
C GLN A 25 -42.34 20.45 -49.13
N GLN A 26 -43.22 19.51 -48.77
CA GLN A 26 -44.23 19.72 -47.72
C GLN A 26 -43.57 19.93 -46.35
N VAL A 27 -44.19 20.73 -45.47
CA VAL A 27 -43.63 21.14 -44.17
C VAL A 27 -43.17 19.95 -43.32
N TRP A 28 -43.97 18.90 -43.20
CA TRP A 28 -43.62 17.70 -42.44
C TRP A 28 -42.40 16.97 -43.01
N ILE A 29 -42.27 16.91 -44.33
CA ILE A 29 -41.13 16.28 -45.01
C ILE A 29 -39.86 17.11 -44.76
N ARG A 30 -39.94 18.44 -44.79
CA ARG A 30 -38.80 19.32 -44.46
C ARG A 30 -38.32 19.10 -43.03
N LEU A 31 -39.25 19.03 -42.07
CA LEU A 31 -38.93 18.84 -40.65
C LEU A 31 -38.29 17.46 -40.41
N ILE A 32 -38.81 16.40 -41.02
CA ILE A 32 -38.23 15.05 -40.88
C ILE A 32 -36.81 15.02 -41.46
N LEU A 33 -36.63 15.55 -42.68
CA LEU A 33 -35.31 15.59 -43.33
C LEU A 33 -34.31 16.42 -42.52
N PHE A 34 -34.75 17.55 -41.96
CA PHE A 34 -33.93 18.37 -41.06
C PHE A 34 -33.54 17.60 -39.80
N ILE A 35 -34.50 17.03 -39.06
CA ILE A 35 -34.26 16.35 -37.79
C ILE A 35 -33.34 15.14 -37.99
N VAL A 36 -33.58 14.31 -39.00
CA VAL A 36 -32.77 13.11 -39.26
C VAL A 36 -31.34 13.50 -39.67
N SER A 37 -31.19 14.46 -40.56
CA SER A 37 -29.87 14.92 -41.01
C SER A 37 -29.08 15.57 -39.86
N HIS A 38 -29.75 16.41 -39.07
CA HIS A 38 -29.15 17.07 -37.91
C HIS A 38 -28.80 16.07 -36.79
N LEU A 39 -29.62 15.04 -36.57
CA LEU A 39 -29.32 13.97 -35.62
C LEU A 39 -28.03 13.23 -36.00
N ILE A 40 -27.87 12.87 -37.27
CA ILE A 40 -26.66 12.20 -37.77
C ILE A 40 -25.44 13.12 -37.62
N ALA A 41 -25.60 14.42 -37.88
CA ALA A 41 -24.54 15.41 -37.68
C ALA A 41 -24.12 15.50 -36.21
N ALA A 42 -25.08 15.62 -35.28
CA ALA A 42 -24.85 15.71 -33.85
C ALA A 42 -24.13 14.48 -33.27
N VAL A 43 -24.57 13.27 -33.65
CA VAL A 43 -23.92 12.01 -33.24
C VAL A 43 -22.48 11.95 -33.77
N SER A 44 -22.27 12.30 -35.03
CA SER A 44 -20.94 12.24 -35.66
C SER A 44 -19.94 13.20 -35.00
N LEU A 45 -20.37 14.43 -34.70
CA LEU A 45 -19.55 15.44 -34.01
C LEU A 45 -19.28 15.07 -32.55
N ALA A 46 -20.28 14.56 -31.82
CA ALA A 46 -20.10 14.10 -30.44
C ALA A 46 -19.09 12.94 -30.34
N LEU A 47 -19.17 11.97 -31.26
CA LEU A 47 -18.21 10.87 -31.36
C LEU A 47 -16.82 11.36 -31.73
N LEU A 48 -16.73 12.31 -32.67
CA LEU A 48 -15.45 12.90 -33.07
C LEU A 48 -14.73 13.56 -31.90
N LEU A 49 -15.45 14.36 -31.10
CA LEU A 49 -14.87 15.08 -29.98
C LEU A 49 -14.45 14.11 -28.87
N ARG A 50 -15.29 13.12 -28.54
CA ARG A 50 -14.94 12.05 -27.59
C ARG A 50 -13.70 11.28 -28.02
N LEU A 51 -13.63 10.86 -29.28
CA LEU A 51 -12.46 10.14 -29.81
C LEU A 51 -11.21 11.02 -29.87
N SER A 52 -11.36 12.34 -29.89
CA SER A 52 -10.26 13.30 -29.93
C SER A 52 -9.80 13.74 -28.55
N LEU A 53 -10.62 13.54 -27.51
CA LEU A 53 -10.28 13.81 -26.12
C LEU A 53 -9.20 12.84 -25.64
N PRO A 54 -8.12 13.31 -24.97
CA PRO A 54 -7.16 12.41 -24.36
C PRO A 54 -7.79 11.65 -23.19
N ARG A 55 -7.40 10.37 -23.03
CA ARG A 55 -7.94 9.44 -22.02
C ARG A 55 -7.88 9.96 -20.58
N GLN A 56 -7.00 10.92 -20.29
CA GLN A 56 -6.84 11.53 -18.96
C GLN A 56 -7.97 12.49 -18.59
N ALA A 57 -8.72 13.01 -19.56
CA ALA A 57 -9.83 13.94 -19.33
C ALA A 57 -11.21 13.25 -19.22
N ASP A 58 -11.30 11.95 -19.57
CA ASP A 58 -12.57 11.21 -19.59
C ASP A 58 -12.73 10.38 -18.31
N THR A 59 -13.26 10.99 -17.25
CA THR A 59 -13.41 10.35 -15.93
C THR A 59 -14.66 9.46 -15.81
N LYS A 60 -15.64 9.60 -16.74
CA LYS A 60 -16.87 8.79 -16.78
C LYS A 60 -17.17 8.33 -18.19
N LYS A 61 -17.19 7.01 -18.41
CA LYS A 61 -17.22 6.36 -19.75
C LYS A 61 -18.30 6.87 -20.72
N TRP A 62 -19.46 7.36 -20.26
CA TRP A 62 -20.56 7.80 -21.13
C TRP A 62 -21.00 9.26 -20.95
N GLY A 63 -20.55 9.93 -19.87
CA GLY A 63 -21.04 11.28 -19.52
C GLY A 63 -20.60 12.36 -20.52
N SER A 64 -19.36 12.27 -21.01
CA SER A 64 -18.79 13.18 -22.01
C SER A 64 -19.53 13.08 -23.36
N LEU A 65 -19.87 11.87 -23.80
CA LEU A 65 -20.61 11.65 -25.04
C LEU A 65 -22.01 12.28 -24.98
N ALA A 66 -22.74 12.03 -23.89
CA ALA A 66 -24.09 12.55 -23.70
C ALA A 66 -24.08 14.09 -23.71
N LEU A 67 -23.12 14.71 -23.02
CA LEU A 67 -22.98 16.16 -22.97
C LEU A 67 -22.71 16.76 -24.36
N PHE A 68 -21.75 16.22 -25.12
CA PHE A 68 -21.45 16.74 -26.46
C PHE A 68 -22.62 16.57 -27.42
N PHE A 69 -23.32 15.43 -27.34
CA PHE A 69 -24.53 15.19 -28.12
C PHE A 69 -25.63 16.21 -27.77
N SER A 70 -25.89 16.45 -26.48
CA SER A 70 -26.90 17.41 -26.04
C SER A 70 -26.63 18.82 -26.57
N PHE A 71 -25.38 19.30 -26.49
CA PHE A 71 -25.03 20.61 -27.04
C PHE A 71 -25.15 20.67 -28.56
N ALA A 72 -24.76 19.62 -29.28
CA ALA A 72 -24.83 19.58 -30.73
C ALA A 72 -26.27 19.48 -31.25
N PHE A 73 -27.15 18.74 -30.56
CA PHE A 73 -28.52 18.45 -31.02
C PHE A 73 -29.55 19.51 -30.62
N PHE A 74 -29.48 20.06 -29.40
CA PHE A 74 -30.50 21.01 -28.92
C PHE A 74 -30.23 22.46 -29.37
N ILE A 75 -29.04 22.75 -29.87
CA ILE A 75 -28.67 24.07 -30.37
C ILE A 75 -28.14 23.93 -31.81
N PRO A 76 -29.02 23.84 -32.82
CA PRO A 76 -28.61 23.67 -34.21
C PRO A 76 -27.69 24.81 -34.68
N VAL A 77 -26.77 24.53 -35.60
CA VAL A 77 -25.73 25.47 -36.09
C VAL A 77 -24.74 25.94 -35.02
N LEU A 78 -25.19 26.62 -33.95
CA LEU A 78 -24.33 27.14 -32.89
C LEU A 78 -23.67 26.03 -32.06
N GLY A 79 -24.39 24.94 -31.78
CA GLY A 79 -23.85 23.76 -31.12
C GLY A 79 -22.75 23.10 -31.95
N CYS A 80 -22.94 22.99 -33.27
CA CYS A 80 -21.91 22.49 -34.19
C CYS A 80 -20.67 23.38 -34.22
N ILE A 81 -20.85 24.71 -34.30
CA ILE A 81 -19.74 25.68 -34.24
C ILE A 81 -19.01 25.57 -32.90
N GLY A 82 -19.74 25.47 -31.79
CA GLY A 82 -19.18 25.27 -30.46
C GLY A 82 -18.37 23.98 -30.34
N MET A 83 -18.85 22.88 -30.92
CA MET A 83 -18.12 21.60 -30.94
C MET A 83 -16.83 21.68 -31.77
N LEU A 84 -16.81 22.42 -32.87
CA LEU A 84 -15.60 22.66 -33.66
C LEU A 84 -14.60 23.53 -32.89
N GLY A 85 -15.08 24.59 -32.23
CA GLY A 85 -14.26 25.42 -31.35
C GLY A 85 -13.65 24.61 -30.20
N ALA A 86 -14.44 23.74 -29.57
CA ALA A 86 -13.96 22.82 -28.54
C ALA A 86 -12.90 21.85 -29.10
N LEU A 87 -13.11 21.29 -30.29
CA LEU A 87 -12.13 20.41 -30.95
C LEU A 87 -10.80 21.12 -31.18
N VAL A 88 -10.83 22.36 -31.68
CA VAL A 88 -9.62 23.19 -31.90
C VAL A 88 -8.96 23.52 -30.56
N TYR A 89 -9.74 23.93 -29.56
CA TYR A 89 -9.25 24.24 -28.22
C TYR A 89 -8.55 23.04 -27.57
N PHE A 90 -9.21 21.88 -27.52
CA PHE A 90 -8.63 20.67 -26.92
C PHE A 90 -7.44 20.12 -27.70
N ARG A 91 -7.37 20.35 -29.02
CA ARG A 91 -6.27 19.84 -29.84
C ARG A 91 -5.03 20.73 -29.81
N PHE A 92 -5.21 22.05 -29.87
CA PHE A 92 -4.12 22.98 -30.15
C PHE A 92 -3.81 23.90 -28.97
N LEU A 93 -4.79 24.21 -28.13
CA LEU A 93 -4.64 25.19 -27.05
C LEU A 93 -4.49 24.52 -25.68
N LEU A 94 -5.21 23.42 -25.44
CA LEU A 94 -5.12 22.70 -24.18
C LEU A 94 -3.88 21.81 -24.15
N ARG A 95 -2.87 22.25 -23.39
CA ARG A 95 -1.72 21.43 -23.02
C ARG A 95 -2.06 20.71 -21.72
N PHE A 96 -2.04 19.38 -21.74
CA PHE A 96 -2.01 18.62 -20.49
C PHE A 96 -0.57 18.68 -20.00
N ASP A 97 -0.31 19.52 -19.01
CA ASP A 97 0.95 19.44 -18.28
C ASP A 97 1.01 18.05 -17.63
N ALA A 98 2.07 17.31 -17.93
CA ALA A 98 2.37 16.09 -17.19
C ALA A 98 2.40 16.46 -15.70
N ARG A 99 1.68 15.70 -14.86
CA ARG A 99 1.68 15.93 -13.42
C ARG A 99 3.14 16.07 -12.95
N PRO A 100 3.52 17.19 -12.31
CA PRO A 100 4.91 17.47 -11.93
C PRO A 100 5.42 16.60 -10.77
N GLU A 101 4.72 15.50 -10.45
CA GLU A 101 5.06 14.61 -9.33
C GLU A 101 6.32 13.77 -9.60
N PHE A 102 6.89 13.82 -10.81
CA PHE A 102 8.21 13.27 -11.10
C PHE A 102 9.08 14.27 -11.87
N PHE A 103 9.92 14.98 -11.13
CA PHE A 103 11.06 15.70 -11.70
C PHE A 103 12.18 14.70 -11.95
N SER A 104 12.62 14.53 -13.19
CA SER A 104 13.89 13.86 -13.46
C SER A 104 15.01 14.81 -13.05
N VAL A 105 15.52 14.65 -11.83
CA VAL A 105 16.76 15.30 -11.40
C VAL A 105 17.86 14.75 -12.30
N PRO A 106 18.70 15.59 -12.95
CA PRO A 106 19.88 15.08 -13.64
C PRO A 106 20.69 14.25 -12.65
N MET A 107 21.18 13.07 -13.04
CA MET A 107 22.04 12.29 -12.15
C MET A 107 23.15 13.22 -11.65
N THR A 108 23.18 13.46 -10.35
CA THR A 108 24.36 14.03 -9.70
C THR A 108 25.54 13.14 -10.09
N PRO A 109 26.72 13.71 -10.42
CA PRO A 109 27.87 12.90 -10.80
C PRO A 109 28.04 11.80 -9.77
N PHE A 110 28.12 10.56 -10.25
CA PHE A 110 28.15 9.36 -9.44
C PHE A 110 29.27 9.51 -8.41
N MET A 111 28.92 9.84 -7.17
CA MET A 111 29.88 9.90 -6.09
C MET A 111 30.26 8.45 -5.85
N GLN A 112 31.52 8.11 -6.10
CA GLN A 112 32.06 6.81 -5.80
C GLN A 112 31.73 6.52 -4.34
N GLU A 113 30.81 5.58 -4.09
CA GLU A 113 30.40 5.20 -2.75
C GLU A 113 31.67 4.79 -2.01
N SER A 114 32.14 5.67 -1.15
CA SER A 114 33.21 5.37 -0.19
C SER A 114 32.71 4.18 0.60
N GLY A 115 33.55 3.15 0.78
CA GLY A 115 33.22 1.84 1.32
C GLY A 115 32.78 1.80 2.80
N GLY A 116 31.86 2.67 3.20
CA GLY A 116 31.08 2.55 4.42
C GLY A 116 29.73 1.85 4.17
N PRO A 117 29.11 1.28 5.21
CA PRO A 117 27.79 0.66 5.11
C PRO A 117 26.80 1.72 4.61
N ALA A 118 26.22 1.50 3.42
CA ALA A 118 25.43 2.52 2.75
C ALA A 118 24.19 2.93 3.56
N PRO A 119 24.05 4.23 3.91
CA PRO A 119 22.75 4.78 4.22
C PRO A 119 22.01 4.95 2.88
N GLY A 120 20.94 4.19 2.65
CA GLY A 120 20.09 4.40 1.45
C GLY A 120 19.51 3.16 0.79
N MET A 121 19.74 1.95 1.30
CA MET A 121 19.09 0.74 0.78
C MET A 121 17.92 0.35 1.68
N GLY A 122 16.70 0.71 1.27
CA GLY A 122 15.48 0.22 1.92
C GLY A 122 15.37 -1.30 1.83
N GLU A 123 14.59 -1.90 2.72
CA GLU A 123 14.45 -3.36 2.86
C GLU A 123 14.04 -4.04 1.56
N GLY A 124 13.13 -3.45 0.78
CA GLY A 124 12.76 -3.97 -0.54
C GLY A 124 13.92 -4.01 -1.54
N GLY A 125 14.85 -3.04 -1.44
CA GLY A 125 16.09 -3.04 -2.21
C GLY A 125 17.02 -4.18 -1.77
N ALA A 126 17.17 -4.40 -0.45
CA ALA A 126 17.90 -5.53 0.15
C ALA A 126 17.41 -6.86 -0.41
N TRP A 127 16.10 -7.07 -0.36
CA TRP A 127 15.43 -8.24 -0.91
C TRP A 127 15.66 -8.44 -2.41
N SER A 128 15.47 -7.38 -3.21
CA SER A 128 15.62 -7.46 -4.67
C SER A 128 17.03 -7.87 -5.08
N ARG A 129 18.05 -7.30 -4.44
CA ARG A 129 19.45 -7.57 -4.82
C ARG A 129 19.93 -8.94 -4.34
N LEU A 130 19.52 -9.39 -3.15
CA LEU A 130 19.90 -10.71 -2.67
C LEU A 130 19.24 -11.85 -3.46
N ARG A 131 17.97 -11.69 -3.86
CA ARG A 131 17.26 -12.70 -4.67
C ARG A 131 17.73 -12.79 -6.12
N SER A 132 18.39 -11.76 -6.63
CA SER A 132 18.88 -11.73 -8.01
C SER A 132 20.27 -12.33 -8.08
N GLU A 133 20.36 -13.64 -8.29
CA GLU A 133 21.63 -14.39 -8.39
C GLU A 133 22.53 -13.90 -9.55
N SER A 134 21.95 -13.27 -10.57
CA SER A 134 22.69 -12.67 -11.68
C SER A 134 23.47 -11.41 -11.30
N LEU A 135 23.21 -10.81 -10.13
CA LEU A 135 23.93 -9.62 -9.70
C LEU A 135 25.34 -9.95 -9.20
N PRO A 136 26.33 -9.05 -9.41
CA PRO A 136 27.68 -9.22 -8.90
C PRO A 136 27.69 -9.43 -7.39
N ARG A 137 28.51 -10.38 -6.91
CA ARG A 137 28.67 -10.70 -5.48
C ARG A 137 28.83 -9.46 -4.58
N PRO A 138 29.67 -8.44 -4.91
CA PRO A 138 29.83 -7.27 -4.04
C PRO A 138 28.52 -6.50 -3.79
N MET A 139 27.63 -6.44 -4.78
CA MET A 139 26.33 -5.78 -4.62
C MET A 139 25.40 -6.57 -3.70
N ARG A 140 25.45 -7.91 -3.78
CA ARG A 140 24.66 -8.82 -2.94
C ARG A 140 25.17 -8.81 -1.49
N LEU A 141 26.49 -8.82 -1.28
CA LEU A 141 27.11 -8.66 0.04
C LEU A 141 26.76 -7.31 0.68
N LYS A 142 26.78 -6.23 -0.09
CA LYS A 142 26.37 -4.90 0.38
C LYS A 142 24.90 -4.88 0.82
N ALA A 143 24.03 -5.55 0.07
CA ALA A 143 22.62 -5.73 0.43
C ALA A 143 22.46 -6.50 1.75
N LEU A 144 23.26 -7.55 1.93
CA LEU A 144 23.27 -8.36 3.14
C LEU A 144 23.74 -7.59 4.37
N LEU A 145 24.80 -6.77 4.24
CA LEU A 145 25.27 -5.91 5.33
C LEU A 145 24.25 -4.83 5.70
N ALA A 146 23.58 -4.24 4.70
CA ALA A 146 22.50 -3.28 4.92
C ALA A 146 21.29 -3.93 5.62
N ALA A 147 20.95 -5.18 5.26
CA ALA A 147 19.96 -5.94 6.00
C ALA A 147 20.43 -6.21 7.44
N GLY A 148 21.70 -6.58 7.61
CA GLY A 148 22.38 -6.89 8.88
C GLY A 148 22.33 -5.76 9.92
N SER A 149 22.21 -4.50 9.53
CA SER A 149 22.09 -3.37 10.47
C SER A 149 20.65 -3.08 10.94
N SER A 150 19.62 -3.63 10.29
CA SER A 150 18.20 -3.40 10.65
C SER A 150 17.64 -4.47 11.59
N ASN A 151 17.06 -4.09 12.72
CA ASN A 151 16.41 -5.02 13.67
C ASN A 151 14.96 -5.42 13.27
N SER A 152 14.58 -5.27 12.01
CA SER A 152 13.25 -5.64 11.55
C SER A 152 13.12 -7.14 11.29
N ARG A 153 11.87 -7.64 11.40
CA ARG A 153 11.53 -9.02 11.05
C ARG A 153 11.90 -9.36 9.60
N ASP A 154 11.66 -8.44 8.67
CA ASP A 154 11.95 -8.65 7.25
C ASP A 154 13.46 -8.72 6.99
N ALA A 155 14.26 -7.96 7.74
CA ALA A 155 15.71 -8.09 7.69
C ALA A 155 16.17 -9.46 8.22
N SER A 156 15.63 -9.95 9.34
CA SER A 156 16.00 -11.28 9.86
C SER A 156 15.61 -12.40 8.91
N ARG A 157 14.42 -12.34 8.30
CA ARG A 157 14.00 -13.28 7.25
C ARG A 157 14.92 -13.26 6.04
N LEU A 158 15.42 -12.08 5.67
CA LEU A 158 16.38 -11.93 4.57
C LEU A 158 17.73 -12.57 4.91
N LEU A 159 18.21 -12.41 6.15
CA LEU A 159 19.39 -13.11 6.64
C LEU A 159 19.20 -14.63 6.58
N HIS A 160 18.08 -15.14 7.12
CA HIS A 160 17.76 -16.57 7.06
C HIS A 160 17.68 -17.09 5.62
N PHE A 161 17.05 -16.35 4.71
CA PHE A 161 17.02 -16.68 3.28
C PHE A 161 18.44 -16.80 2.70
N ALA A 162 19.32 -15.85 3.01
CA ALA A 162 20.70 -15.82 2.52
C ALA A 162 21.61 -16.92 3.14
N THR A 163 21.19 -17.60 4.22
CA THR A 163 21.94 -18.76 4.75
C THR A 163 21.93 -19.98 3.82
N SER A 164 21.06 -19.98 2.81
CA SER A 164 20.96 -21.02 1.79
C SER A 164 21.45 -20.55 0.42
N ASP A 165 22.25 -19.48 0.38
CA ASP A 165 22.79 -18.94 -0.87
C ASP A 165 23.77 -19.90 -1.56
N ASN A 166 23.80 -19.84 -2.90
CA ASN A 166 24.74 -20.59 -3.71
C ASN A 166 26.20 -20.07 -3.56
N ASP A 167 26.38 -18.82 -3.16
CA ASP A 167 27.69 -18.24 -2.91
C ASP A 167 28.12 -18.40 -1.44
N ASP A 168 29.27 -19.03 -1.21
CA ASP A 168 29.79 -19.36 0.12
C ASP A 168 30.02 -18.13 1.01
N GLU A 169 30.51 -17.02 0.45
CA GLU A 169 30.79 -15.81 1.24
C GLU A 169 29.50 -15.16 1.73
N ILE A 170 28.48 -15.12 0.88
CA ILE A 170 27.15 -14.59 1.23
C ILE A 170 26.53 -15.45 2.33
N ARG A 171 26.58 -16.78 2.15
CA ARG A 171 26.04 -17.74 3.09
C ARG A 171 26.70 -17.65 4.47
N LEU A 172 28.03 -17.62 4.53
CA LEU A 172 28.77 -17.50 5.78
C LEU A 172 28.52 -16.16 6.48
N LEU A 173 28.48 -15.06 5.72
CA LEU A 173 28.16 -13.76 6.29
C LEU A 173 26.73 -13.73 6.84
N ALA A 174 25.77 -14.33 6.15
CA ALA A 174 24.39 -14.40 6.59
C ALA A 174 24.26 -15.18 7.92
N PHE A 175 24.95 -16.32 8.04
CA PHE A 175 25.01 -17.07 9.30
C PHE A 175 25.59 -16.23 10.43
N ASN A 176 26.73 -15.56 10.20
CA ASN A 176 27.37 -14.73 11.21
C ASN A 176 26.48 -13.57 11.67
N LEU A 177 25.79 -12.90 10.74
CA LEU A 177 24.88 -11.78 11.06
C LEU A 177 23.64 -12.26 11.83
N ALA A 178 23.06 -13.40 11.45
CA ALA A 178 21.92 -13.98 12.15
C ALA A 178 22.30 -14.42 13.58
N ASP A 179 23.41 -15.13 13.73
CA ASP A 179 23.95 -15.57 15.02
C ASP A 179 24.31 -14.37 15.93
N GLN A 180 24.90 -13.31 15.38
CA GLN A 180 25.20 -12.10 16.14
C GLN A 180 23.93 -11.45 16.72
N ARG A 181 22.82 -11.43 15.97
CA ARG A 181 21.53 -10.89 16.46
C ARG A 181 20.96 -11.72 17.58
N GLU A 182 20.92 -13.04 17.40
CA GLU A 182 20.45 -13.97 18.43
C GLU A 182 21.27 -13.79 19.72
N LYS A 183 22.61 -13.70 19.60
CA LYS A 183 23.51 -13.47 20.74
C LYS A 183 23.24 -12.16 21.47
N VAL A 184 22.90 -11.08 20.76
CA VAL A 184 22.57 -9.79 21.39
C VAL A 184 21.32 -9.90 22.26
N ILE A 185 20.26 -10.54 21.75
CA ILE A 185 19.01 -10.72 22.51
C ILE A 185 19.22 -11.70 23.66
N SER A 186 19.91 -12.82 23.41
CA SER A 186 20.24 -13.82 24.44
C SER A 186 21.07 -13.22 25.57
N LYS A 187 22.06 -12.37 25.27
CA LYS A 187 22.82 -11.64 26.28
C LYS A 187 21.93 -10.70 27.09
N THR A 188 21.00 -10.00 26.44
CA THR A 188 20.03 -9.12 27.10
C THR A 188 19.14 -9.89 28.07
N ILE A 189 18.69 -11.09 27.68
CA ILE A 189 17.92 -12.00 28.54
C ILE A 189 18.76 -12.44 29.74
N SER A 190 19.98 -12.96 29.51
CA SER A 190 20.85 -13.43 30.60
C SER A 190 21.17 -12.32 31.61
N GLN A 191 21.44 -11.11 31.14
CA GLN A 191 21.68 -9.95 32.00
C GLN A 191 20.42 -9.58 32.80
N SER A 192 19.26 -9.49 32.15
CA SER A 192 18.01 -9.10 32.81
C SER A 192 17.55 -10.14 33.84
N LEU A 193 17.82 -11.43 33.61
CA LEU A 193 17.59 -12.49 34.60
C LEU A 193 18.49 -12.33 35.84
N ALA A 194 19.78 -12.03 35.63
CA ALA A 194 20.72 -11.81 36.73
C ALA A 194 20.35 -10.56 37.55
N GLU A 195 19.95 -9.48 36.87
CA GLU A 195 19.48 -8.24 37.49
C GLU A 195 18.19 -8.47 38.29
N LEU A 196 17.20 -9.16 37.69
CA LEU A 196 15.93 -9.49 38.37
C LEU A 196 16.14 -10.30 39.65
N LYS A 197 17.12 -11.21 39.66
CA LYS A 197 17.46 -12.01 40.85
C LYS A 197 17.96 -11.15 42.02
N ASN A 198 18.66 -10.06 41.72
CA ASN A 198 19.23 -9.16 42.72
C ASN A 198 18.31 -7.96 43.01
N ALA A 199 17.28 -7.74 42.20
CA ALA A 199 16.33 -6.65 42.35
C ALA A 199 15.55 -6.79 43.66
N SER A 200 15.64 -5.75 44.48
CA SER A 200 14.98 -5.69 45.79
C SER A 200 13.74 -4.82 45.76
N ASP A 201 13.75 -3.78 44.91
CA ASP A 201 12.64 -2.85 44.78
C ASP A 201 11.61 -3.30 43.73
N ARG A 202 10.37 -2.88 43.94
CA ARG A 202 9.25 -3.19 43.05
C ARG A 202 9.45 -2.60 41.66
N ASP A 203 9.97 -1.38 41.55
CA ASP A 203 10.11 -0.70 40.26
C ASP A 203 11.26 -1.32 39.45
N GLU A 204 12.35 -1.73 40.10
CA GLU A 204 13.42 -2.51 39.48
C GLU A 204 12.90 -3.85 38.95
N ARG A 205 12.14 -4.59 39.75
CA ARG A 205 11.54 -5.86 39.32
C ARG A 205 10.60 -5.67 38.13
N LEU A 206 9.75 -4.63 38.16
CA LEU A 206 8.88 -4.27 37.04
C LEU A 206 9.68 -4.01 35.77
N LEU A 207 10.74 -3.19 35.86
CA LEU A 207 11.62 -2.89 34.73
C LEU A 207 12.22 -4.14 34.11
N HIS A 208 12.78 -5.04 34.93
CA HIS A 208 13.43 -6.25 34.43
C HIS A 208 12.43 -7.28 33.89
N CYS A 209 11.27 -7.47 34.54
CA CYS A 209 10.20 -8.33 34.03
C CYS A 209 9.69 -7.83 32.66
N ARG A 210 9.44 -6.53 32.54
CA ARG A 210 9.05 -5.91 31.27
C ARG A 210 10.09 -6.13 30.18
N LYS A 211 11.37 -5.90 30.48
CA LYS A 211 12.48 -6.11 29.55
C LYS A 211 12.58 -7.58 29.10
N LEU A 212 12.42 -8.54 30.02
CA LEU A 212 12.42 -9.97 29.72
C LEU A 212 11.25 -10.35 28.81
N ALA A 213 10.04 -9.87 29.12
CA ALA A 213 8.85 -10.15 28.32
C ALA A 213 9.05 -9.77 26.84
N PHE A 214 9.51 -8.56 26.58
CA PHE A 214 9.79 -8.11 25.20
C PHE A 214 10.96 -8.85 24.57
N SER A 215 12.06 -9.09 25.31
CA SER A 215 13.25 -9.76 24.76
C SER A 215 12.94 -11.20 24.32
N TYR A 216 12.17 -11.95 25.11
CA TYR A 216 11.74 -13.30 24.73
C TYR A 216 10.84 -13.29 23.49
N TRP A 217 9.94 -12.31 23.40
CA TRP A 217 9.09 -12.16 22.22
C TRP A 217 9.88 -11.76 20.98
N GLU A 218 10.92 -10.94 21.11
CA GLU A 218 11.77 -10.54 19.98
C GLU A 218 12.48 -11.73 19.31
N LEU A 219 12.87 -12.76 20.08
CA LEU A 219 13.42 -14.00 19.51
C LEU A 219 12.45 -14.69 18.56
N ILE A 220 11.17 -14.73 18.93
CA ILE A 220 10.10 -15.34 18.13
C ILE A 220 9.71 -14.45 16.96
N PHE A 221 9.47 -13.18 17.25
CA PHE A 221 8.98 -12.23 16.26
C PHE A 221 9.96 -12.05 15.09
N ASN A 222 11.26 -12.08 15.38
CA ASN A 222 12.31 -11.96 14.36
C ASN A 222 12.72 -13.30 13.74
N ASP A 223 11.99 -14.39 13.99
CA ASP A 223 12.27 -15.73 13.48
C ASP A 223 13.70 -16.24 13.86
N LEU A 224 14.27 -15.77 14.98
CA LEU A 224 15.64 -16.09 15.44
C LEU A 224 15.70 -17.36 16.32
N ALA A 225 14.58 -17.73 16.94
CA ALA A 225 14.50 -18.94 17.73
C ALA A 225 14.45 -20.20 16.84
N GLN A 226 15.10 -21.27 17.28
CA GLN A 226 14.85 -22.61 16.75
C GLN A 226 13.37 -22.98 16.98
N LYS A 227 12.75 -23.62 15.97
CA LYS A 227 11.31 -23.93 16.00
C LYS A 227 10.91 -24.71 17.25
N ASP A 228 11.74 -25.64 17.69
CA ASP A 228 11.47 -26.51 18.85
C ASP A 228 11.50 -25.75 20.19
N LEU A 229 12.15 -24.58 20.24
CA LEU A 229 12.21 -23.72 21.42
C LEU A 229 11.19 -22.57 21.39
N ALA A 230 10.42 -22.44 20.30
CA ALA A 230 9.53 -21.31 20.12
C ALA A 230 8.47 -21.23 21.24
N GLU A 231 7.84 -22.36 21.56
CA GLU A 231 6.85 -22.46 22.62
C GLU A 231 7.42 -22.11 24.00
N PHE A 232 8.66 -22.54 24.28
CA PHE A 232 9.35 -22.19 25.52
C PHE A 232 9.52 -20.68 25.65
N TYR A 233 10.02 -19.98 24.62
CA TYR A 233 10.21 -18.53 24.71
C TYR A 233 8.89 -17.76 24.78
N VAL A 234 7.84 -18.22 24.09
CA VAL A 234 6.49 -17.63 24.22
C VAL A 234 6.00 -17.77 25.66
N LEU A 235 6.13 -18.95 26.26
CA LEU A 235 5.70 -19.17 27.64
C LEU A 235 6.49 -18.31 28.64
N GLN A 236 7.81 -18.16 28.44
CA GLN A 236 8.62 -17.24 29.25
C GLN A 236 8.18 -15.79 29.07
N SER A 237 7.92 -15.36 27.83
CA SER A 237 7.42 -14.00 27.55
C SER A 237 6.09 -13.72 28.25
N ILE A 238 5.13 -14.65 28.19
CA ILE A 238 3.86 -14.56 28.92
C ILE A 238 4.12 -14.45 30.43
N THR A 239 4.97 -15.33 30.97
CA THR A 239 5.26 -15.39 32.41
C THR A 239 5.81 -14.06 32.95
N TYR A 240 6.75 -13.43 32.24
CA TYR A 240 7.30 -12.15 32.67
C TYR A 240 6.36 -10.98 32.37
N ALA A 241 5.56 -11.05 31.30
CA ALA A 241 4.55 -10.05 31.01
C ALA A 241 3.46 -10.03 32.10
N THR A 242 2.98 -11.19 32.55
CA THR A 242 2.00 -11.28 33.63
C THR A 242 2.57 -10.78 34.95
N GLN A 243 3.80 -11.19 35.31
CA GLN A 243 4.47 -10.65 36.51
C GLN A 243 4.62 -9.12 36.48
N ALA A 244 4.95 -8.56 35.31
CA ALA A 244 5.02 -7.11 35.14
C ALA A 244 3.65 -6.45 35.29
N LEU A 245 2.58 -7.04 34.72
CA LEU A 245 1.21 -6.52 34.84
C LEU A 245 0.61 -6.69 36.24
N ASP A 246 1.06 -7.67 37.03
CA ASP A 246 0.70 -7.77 38.45
C ASP A 246 1.24 -6.57 39.26
N MET A 247 2.32 -5.95 38.80
CA MET A 247 2.91 -4.74 39.37
C MET A 247 2.37 -3.46 38.70
N ASP A 248 2.12 -3.45 37.41
CA ASP A 248 1.48 -2.34 36.72
C ASP A 248 0.47 -2.85 35.71
N ALA A 249 -0.79 -2.98 36.15
CA ALA A 249 -1.88 -3.51 35.34
C ALA A 249 -2.26 -2.61 34.16
N THR A 250 -1.69 -1.40 34.07
CA THR A 250 -2.10 -0.37 33.11
C THR A 250 -1.14 -0.18 31.95
N ASP A 251 0.02 -0.88 31.87
CA ASP A 251 0.95 -0.70 30.74
C ASP A 251 0.31 -1.21 29.42
N PRO A 252 -0.08 -0.30 28.50
CA PRO A 252 -0.76 -0.69 27.27
C PRO A 252 0.14 -1.52 26.34
N ASN A 253 1.46 -1.39 26.45
CA ASN A 253 2.40 -2.14 25.60
C ASN A 253 2.50 -3.60 26.06
N LEU A 254 2.48 -3.85 27.36
CA LEU A 254 2.50 -5.21 27.92
C LEU A 254 1.17 -5.93 27.66
N LEU A 255 0.05 -5.23 27.80
CA LEU A 255 -1.27 -5.76 27.43
C LEU A 255 -1.34 -6.12 25.94
N LEU A 256 -0.83 -5.25 25.06
CA LEU A 256 -0.77 -5.54 23.62
C LEU A 256 0.19 -6.70 23.32
N LEU A 257 1.31 -6.81 24.05
CA LEU A 257 2.23 -7.95 23.94
C LEU A 257 1.54 -9.26 24.33
N LEU A 258 0.81 -9.30 25.45
CA LEU A 258 0.03 -10.47 25.85
C LEU A 258 -0.98 -10.86 24.77
N GLY A 259 -1.70 -9.88 24.22
CA GLY A 259 -2.62 -10.09 23.11
C GLY A 259 -1.98 -10.84 21.94
N ARG A 260 -0.77 -10.41 21.54
CA ARG A 260 0.01 -11.04 20.47
C ARG A 260 0.51 -12.44 20.82
N LEU A 261 0.91 -12.66 22.07
CA LEU A 261 1.37 -13.97 22.55
C LEU A 261 0.21 -14.98 22.56
N HIS A 262 -0.98 -14.56 23.01
CA HIS A 262 -2.18 -15.40 22.97
C HIS A 262 -2.65 -15.65 21.54
N LEU A 263 -2.60 -14.65 20.65
CA LEU A 263 -2.84 -14.85 19.21
C LEU A 263 -1.91 -15.90 18.62
N TRP A 264 -0.61 -15.83 18.92
CA TRP A 264 0.36 -16.81 18.44
C TRP A 264 0.05 -18.23 18.92
N ARG A 265 -0.52 -18.37 20.12
CA ARG A 265 -0.97 -19.66 20.69
C ARG A 265 -2.39 -20.06 20.29
N GLU A 266 -3.04 -19.31 19.39
CA GLU A 266 -4.43 -19.50 18.96
C GLU A 266 -5.48 -19.42 20.10
N ASP A 267 -5.11 -18.83 21.24
CA ASP A 267 -6.01 -18.55 22.36
C ASP A 267 -6.75 -17.23 22.12
N LEU A 268 -7.78 -17.30 21.27
CA LEU A 268 -8.50 -16.12 20.77
C LEU A 268 -9.24 -15.35 21.86
N GLU A 269 -9.69 -16.01 22.93
CA GLU A 269 -10.42 -15.37 24.03
C GLU A 269 -9.48 -14.50 24.87
N SER A 270 -8.36 -15.08 25.33
CA SER A 270 -7.36 -14.34 26.10
C SER A 270 -6.72 -13.23 25.27
N ALA A 271 -6.51 -13.48 23.97
CA ALA A 271 -6.00 -12.48 23.04
C ALA A 271 -6.92 -11.27 22.93
N GLU A 272 -8.21 -11.49 22.66
CA GLU A 272 -9.19 -10.41 22.54
C GLU A 272 -9.28 -9.58 23.82
N LYS A 273 -9.33 -10.24 24.97
CA LYS A 273 -9.34 -9.56 26.27
C LYS A 273 -8.14 -8.64 26.42
N ALA A 274 -6.93 -9.16 26.23
CA ALA A 274 -5.70 -8.40 26.39
C ALA A 274 -5.58 -7.23 25.39
N ILE A 275 -6.01 -7.42 24.13
CA ILE A 275 -6.00 -6.39 23.09
C ILE A 275 -6.98 -5.27 23.42
N ASN A 276 -8.19 -5.60 23.89
CA ASN A 276 -9.18 -4.61 24.32
C ASN A 276 -8.72 -3.87 25.58
N ASP A 277 -8.13 -4.57 26.55
CA ASP A 277 -7.55 -3.96 27.75
C ASP A 277 -6.42 -2.99 27.37
N ALA A 278 -5.55 -3.36 26.41
CA ALA A 278 -4.51 -2.47 25.91
C ALA A 278 -5.10 -1.17 25.34
N MET A 279 -6.16 -1.28 24.54
CA MET A 279 -6.86 -0.13 23.95
C MET A 279 -7.51 0.76 25.01
N ASN A 280 -8.16 0.16 26.01
CA ASN A 280 -8.78 0.86 27.13
C ASN A 280 -7.75 1.59 28.01
N ASN A 281 -6.53 1.05 28.12
CA ASN A 281 -5.41 1.64 28.84
C ASN A 281 -4.55 2.59 27.97
N GLY A 282 -5.05 3.02 26.81
CA GLY A 282 -4.43 4.08 26.02
C GLY A 282 -3.44 3.63 24.93
N ALA A 283 -3.43 2.35 24.55
CA ALA A 283 -2.71 1.92 23.36
C ALA A 283 -3.21 2.67 22.11
N HIS A 284 -2.28 3.21 21.31
CA HIS A 284 -2.64 3.91 20.09
C HIS A 284 -3.40 2.97 19.14
N ARG A 285 -4.59 3.38 18.67
CA ARG A 285 -5.49 2.57 17.83
C ARG A 285 -4.78 1.92 16.66
N ASP A 286 -3.96 2.67 15.92
CA ASP A 286 -3.17 2.13 14.81
C ASP A 286 -2.31 0.90 15.12
N ARG A 287 -1.89 0.69 16.38
CA ARG A 287 -1.12 -0.49 16.80
C ARG A 287 -2.02 -1.66 17.19
N VAL A 288 -3.23 -1.38 17.64
CA VAL A 288 -4.21 -2.37 18.14
C VAL A 288 -5.05 -2.93 17.00
N VAL A 289 -5.53 -2.07 16.10
CA VAL A 289 -6.49 -2.41 15.04
C VAL A 289 -6.04 -3.56 14.15
N PRO A 290 -4.75 -3.69 13.74
CA PRO A 290 -4.30 -4.85 12.97
C PRO A 290 -4.58 -6.19 13.69
N TYR A 291 -4.45 -6.24 15.01
CA TYR A 291 -4.68 -7.45 15.79
C TYR A 291 -6.17 -7.71 16.05
N LEU A 292 -7.00 -6.67 16.15
CA LEU A 292 -8.45 -6.82 16.16
C LEU A 292 -8.97 -7.36 14.82
N ALA A 293 -8.42 -6.85 13.71
CA ALA A 293 -8.73 -7.37 12.38
C ALA A 293 -8.27 -8.83 12.21
N GLU A 294 -7.09 -9.18 12.74
CA GLU A 294 -6.59 -10.56 12.76
C GLU A 294 -7.51 -11.50 13.58
N LEU A 295 -7.95 -11.09 14.78
CA LEU A 295 -8.93 -11.83 15.57
C LEU A 295 -10.23 -12.08 14.80
N ALA A 296 -10.78 -11.02 14.20
CA ALA A 296 -12.00 -11.11 13.42
C ALA A 296 -11.83 -12.05 12.20
N PHE A 297 -10.69 -11.97 11.52
CA PHE A 297 -10.35 -12.88 10.42
C PHE A 297 -10.28 -14.34 10.87
N LEU A 298 -9.59 -14.63 11.99
CA LEU A 298 -9.48 -15.99 12.55
C LEU A 298 -10.85 -16.55 12.96
N ARG A 299 -11.75 -15.70 13.44
CA ARG A 299 -13.15 -16.04 13.74
C ARG A 299 -14.07 -16.12 12.52
N ARG A 300 -13.56 -15.81 11.33
CA ARG A 300 -14.33 -15.67 10.08
C ARG A 300 -15.42 -14.60 10.14
N ASP A 301 -15.27 -13.62 11.03
CA ASP A 301 -16.14 -12.45 11.13
C ASP A 301 -15.61 -11.32 10.24
N PHE A 302 -15.88 -11.42 8.95
CA PHE A 302 -15.41 -10.45 7.97
C PHE A 302 -16.12 -9.09 8.10
N VAL A 303 -17.28 -9.03 8.75
CA VAL A 303 -18.03 -7.78 8.99
C VAL A 303 -17.27 -6.92 9.99
N THR A 304 -16.89 -7.51 11.13
CA THR A 304 -16.09 -6.82 12.15
C THR A 304 -14.70 -6.47 11.61
N MET A 305 -14.09 -7.36 10.84
CA MET A 305 -12.79 -7.09 10.21
C MET A 305 -12.84 -5.89 9.24
N ASN A 306 -13.85 -5.80 8.37
CA ASN A 306 -14.01 -4.64 7.47
C ASN A 306 -14.25 -3.35 8.25
N SER A 307 -15.07 -3.41 9.30
CA SER A 307 -15.33 -2.26 10.17
C SER A 307 -14.05 -1.72 10.80
N CYS A 308 -13.11 -2.61 11.17
CA CYS A 308 -11.80 -2.21 11.69
C CYS A 308 -11.00 -1.34 10.69
N PHE A 309 -11.02 -1.69 9.41
CA PHE A 309 -10.32 -0.95 8.36
C PHE A 309 -11.03 0.35 7.97
N GLU A 310 -12.36 0.34 7.87
CA GLU A 310 -13.16 1.54 7.59
C GLU A 310 -13.00 2.62 8.66
N LEU A 311 -12.94 2.22 9.93
CA LEU A 311 -12.70 3.14 11.05
C LEU A 311 -11.28 3.72 11.05
N ASN A 312 -10.33 3.10 10.34
CA ASN A 312 -8.93 3.53 10.31
C ASN A 312 -8.36 3.52 8.87
N PRO A 313 -8.84 4.40 7.96
CA PRO A 313 -8.49 4.34 6.54
C PRO A 313 -6.99 4.52 6.26
N LEU A 314 -6.26 5.19 7.15
CA LEU A 314 -4.81 5.42 7.01
C LEU A 314 -3.99 4.14 7.10
N LEU A 315 -4.55 3.04 7.63
CA LEU A 315 -3.87 1.74 7.70
C LEU A 315 -3.45 1.22 6.31
N ARG A 316 -4.17 1.60 5.25
CA ARG A 316 -3.85 1.24 3.86
C ARG A 316 -2.48 1.70 3.39
N HIS A 317 -1.87 2.66 4.09
CA HIS A 317 -0.53 3.18 3.78
C HIS A 317 0.55 2.66 4.73
N LYS A 318 0.19 1.82 5.71
CA LYS A 318 1.17 1.28 6.66
C LYS A 318 1.89 0.06 6.08
N PRO A 319 3.22 -0.05 6.25
CA PRO A 319 3.96 -1.28 5.95
C PRO A 319 3.35 -2.48 6.68
N GLY A 320 3.37 -3.66 6.04
CA GLY A 320 2.78 -4.90 6.58
C GLY A 320 1.26 -4.99 6.35
N ILE A 321 0.47 -4.20 7.07
CA ILE A 321 -1.02 -4.31 7.05
C ILE A 321 -1.67 -3.59 5.85
N GLY A 322 -0.98 -2.62 5.25
CA GLY A 322 -1.53 -1.78 4.19
C GLY A 322 -2.09 -2.52 2.98
N PRO A 323 -1.36 -3.49 2.38
CA PRO A 323 -1.89 -4.29 1.27
C PRO A 323 -3.15 -5.07 1.62
N VAL A 324 -3.25 -5.60 2.85
CA VAL A 324 -4.43 -6.31 3.34
C VAL A 324 -5.60 -5.34 3.47
N ALA A 325 -5.37 -4.19 4.12
CA ALA A 325 -6.38 -3.16 4.28
C ALA A 325 -6.88 -2.63 2.92
N GLN A 326 -5.99 -2.45 1.93
CA GLN A 326 -6.38 -2.06 0.56
C GLN A 326 -7.27 -3.11 -0.11
N PHE A 327 -6.87 -4.39 -0.05
CA PHE A 327 -7.62 -5.48 -0.65
C PHE A 327 -9.06 -5.55 -0.13
N TRP A 328 -9.26 -5.36 1.18
CA TRP A 328 -10.58 -5.44 1.81
C TRP A 328 -11.42 -4.16 1.67
N MET A 329 -10.80 -2.99 1.47
CA MET A 329 -11.51 -1.71 1.31
C MET A 329 -11.89 -1.38 -0.14
N GLY A 330 -11.31 -2.04 -1.15
CA GLY A 330 -11.59 -1.81 -2.57
C GLY A 330 -10.58 -0.90 -3.26
#